data_AF-A0A2H4PL90-F1
#
_entry.id   AF-A0A2H4PL90-F1
#
_cell.length_a   1.000
_cell.length_b   1.000
_cell.length_c   1.000
_cell.angle_alpha   90.00
_cell.angle_beta   90.00
_cell.angle_gamma   90.00
#
_symmetry.space_group_name_H-M   'P 1'
#
loop_
_entity.id
_entity.type
_entity.pdbx_description
1 polymer ?
#
loop_
_entity_poly.entity_id
_entity_poly.type
_entity_poly.pdbx_seq_one_letter_code
_entity_poly.pdbx_strand_id
1 'polypeptide(L)'
;GSVMRLGAGEVVEDIQVVSTGSLGLDIALGVGGLPRGRVVEIYGPESSGKTTLTLQVIAEMQKLGGTAAFIDAEHALDIQYAGKLGVNVNDLLVSQPDTGEQALGNADALVRSGSID
;
A
#
# COMPACT_ATOMS: atom_id res chain seq x y z
N GLY A 1 10.88 -21.62 10.04
CA GLY A 1 10.20 -21.79 8.76
C GLY A 1 9.48 -23.12 8.77
N SER A 2 8.16 -23.10 8.70
CA SER A 2 7.31 -24.28 8.56
C SER A 2 7.17 -24.64 7.08
N VAL A 3 7.54 -25.87 6.73
CA VAL A 3 7.28 -26.45 5.40
C VAL A 3 5.83 -26.92 5.37
N MET A 4 5.08 -26.52 4.36
CA MET A 4 3.65 -26.85 4.21
C MET A 4 3.40 -27.50 2.85
N ARG A 5 2.39 -28.37 2.77
CA ARG A 5 1.98 -29.00 1.50
C ARG A 5 1.07 -28.05 0.74
N LEU A 6 1.43 -27.75 -0.52
CA LEU A 6 0.75 -26.82 -1.43
C LEU A 6 -0.77 -27.09 -1.63
N GLY A 7 -1.22 -28.33 -1.39
CA GLY A 7 -2.61 -28.75 -1.59
C GLY A 7 -3.37 -29.10 -0.31
N ALA A 8 -2.82 -28.81 0.88
CA ALA A 8 -3.62 -28.86 2.11
C ALA A 8 -4.53 -27.64 2.10
N GLY A 9 -5.72 -27.81 1.55
CA GLY A 9 -6.72 -26.76 1.35
C GLY A 9 -7.26 -26.24 2.67
N GLU A 10 -6.53 -25.34 3.29
CA GLU A 10 -7.17 -24.28 4.06
C GLU A 10 -7.71 -23.28 3.04
N VAL A 11 -9.04 -23.22 2.96
CA VAL A 11 -9.71 -22.01 2.48
C VAL A 11 -9.13 -20.90 3.34
N VAL A 12 -8.46 -19.91 2.72
CA VAL A 12 -7.87 -18.80 3.46
C VAL A 12 -9.02 -18.03 4.09
N GLU A 13 -9.33 -18.36 5.35
CA GLU A 13 -10.34 -17.67 6.15
C GLU A 13 -9.86 -16.23 6.40
N ASP A 14 -10.75 -15.28 6.09
CA ASP A 14 -10.64 -13.83 6.29
C ASP A 14 -9.31 -13.20 5.87
N ILE A 15 -9.13 -13.05 4.54
CA ILE A 15 -8.13 -12.12 4.00
C ILE A 15 -8.54 -10.70 4.40
N GLN A 16 -7.79 -10.10 5.32
CA GLN A 16 -7.94 -8.68 5.61
C GLN A 16 -7.58 -7.87 4.37
N VAL A 17 -8.42 -6.89 4.02
CA VAL A 17 -8.25 -6.04 2.85
C VAL A 17 -8.35 -4.56 3.21
N VAL A 18 -7.76 -3.70 2.38
CA VAL A 18 -7.98 -2.25 2.36
C VAL A 18 -8.60 -1.87 1.02
N SER A 19 -9.63 -1.03 1.02
CA SER A 19 -10.26 -0.56 -0.23
C SER A 19 -9.24 0.18 -1.10
N THR A 20 -9.39 0.06 -2.41
CA THR A 20 -8.61 0.82 -3.38
C THR A 20 -9.08 2.27 -3.53
N GLY A 21 -10.19 2.65 -2.87
CA GLY A 21 -10.92 3.91 -3.12
C GLY A 21 -11.76 3.87 -4.40
N SER A 22 -11.74 2.75 -5.14
CA SER A 22 -12.52 2.52 -6.36
C SER A 22 -13.39 1.29 -6.20
N LEU A 23 -14.70 1.49 -6.04
CA LEU A 23 -15.67 0.39 -5.92
C LEU A 23 -15.57 -0.60 -7.08
N GLY A 24 -15.37 -0.12 -8.30
CA GLY A 24 -15.24 -0.97 -9.48
C GLY A 24 -14.00 -1.88 -9.42
N LEU A 25 -12.88 -1.36 -8.90
CA LEU A 25 -11.66 -2.14 -8.75
C LEU A 25 -11.75 -3.12 -7.58
N ASP A 26 -12.34 -2.70 -6.45
CA ASP A 26 -12.57 -3.58 -5.29
C ASP A 26 -13.41 -4.80 -5.65
N ILE A 27 -14.47 -4.59 -6.46
CA ILE A 27 -15.29 -5.68 -7.02
C ILE A 27 -14.45 -6.56 -7.96
N ALA A 28 -13.67 -5.95 -8.86
CA ALA A 28 -12.87 -6.69 -9.83
C ALA A 28 -11.77 -7.56 -9.18
N LEU A 29 -11.25 -7.16 -8.03
CA LEU A 29 -10.28 -7.92 -7.24
C LEU A 29 -10.90 -9.16 -6.56
N GLY A 30 -12.23 -9.25 -6.48
CA GLY A 30 -12.97 -10.39 -5.94
C GLY A 30 -12.91 -10.54 -4.41
N VAL A 31 -11.93 -9.93 -3.75
CA VAL A 31 -11.76 -9.92 -2.29
C VAL A 31 -12.16 -8.58 -1.64
N GLY A 32 -12.59 -7.59 -2.44
CA GLY A 32 -13.08 -6.30 -1.94
C GLY A 32 -12.02 -5.24 -1.67
N GLY A 33 -10.77 -5.46 -2.08
CA GLY A 33 -9.67 -4.51 -1.90
C GLY A 33 -8.28 -5.13 -2.06
N LEU A 34 -7.24 -4.40 -1.68
CA LEU A 34 -5.87 -4.92 -1.64
C LEU A 34 -5.66 -5.77 -0.38
N PRO A 35 -5.10 -6.99 -0.49
CA PRO A 35 -4.87 -7.85 0.67
C PRO A 35 -3.73 -7.33 1.56
N ARG A 36 -3.98 -7.26 2.87
CA ARG A 36 -2.99 -6.86 3.88
C ARG A 36 -1.94 -7.96 4.07
N GLY A 37 -0.71 -7.55 4.41
CA GLY A 37 0.42 -8.48 4.60
C GLY A 37 0.89 -9.18 3.32
N ARG A 38 0.57 -8.61 2.14
CA ARG A 38 0.96 -9.12 0.83
C ARG A 38 1.61 -8.01 0.01
N VAL A 39 2.44 -8.39 -0.96
CA VAL A 39 3.00 -7.47 -1.95
C VAL A 39 2.01 -7.32 -3.10
N VAL A 40 1.72 -6.07 -3.47
CA VAL A 40 0.87 -5.71 -4.62
C VAL A 40 1.70 -4.86 -5.56
N GLU A 41 1.63 -5.15 -6.86
CA GLU A 41 2.27 -4.36 -7.90
C GLU A 41 1.22 -3.63 -8.73
N ILE A 42 1.37 -2.31 -8.88
CA ILE A 42 0.55 -1.46 -9.75
C ILE A 42 1.49 -0.87 -10.81
N TYR A 43 1.36 -1.33 -12.06
CA TYR A 43 2.19 -0.89 -13.17
C TYR A 43 1.34 -0.29 -14.31
N GLY A 44 1.97 0.50 -15.16
CA GLY A 44 1.31 1.16 -16.28
C GLY A 44 2.07 2.39 -16.80
N PRO A 45 1.63 2.98 -17.92
CA PRO A 45 2.26 4.14 -18.55
C PRO A 45 2.43 5.34 -17.62
N GLU A 46 3.30 6.28 -17.98
CA GLU A 46 3.35 7.59 -17.34
C GLU A 46 1.96 8.25 -17.37
N SER A 47 1.61 8.95 -16.29
CA SER A 47 0.29 9.59 -16.12
C SER A 47 -0.93 8.65 -16.17
N SER A 48 -0.76 7.32 -16.07
CA SER A 48 -1.88 6.36 -16.02
C SER A 48 -2.65 6.34 -14.69
N GLY A 49 -2.23 7.13 -13.70
CA GLY A 49 -2.89 7.22 -12.40
C GLY A 49 -2.32 6.33 -11.29
N LYS A 50 -1.17 5.66 -11.50
CA LYS A 50 -0.52 4.78 -10.49
C LYS A 50 -0.40 5.44 -9.12
N THR A 51 0.26 6.59 -9.05
CA THR A 51 0.47 7.34 -7.81
C THR A 51 -0.85 7.83 -7.22
N THR A 52 -1.83 8.20 -8.05
CA THR A 52 -3.16 8.59 -7.58
C THR A 52 -3.86 7.41 -6.89
N LEU A 53 -3.81 6.22 -7.49
CA LEU A 53 -4.37 5.00 -6.90
C LEU A 53 -3.66 4.63 -5.60
N THR A 54 -2.33 4.71 -5.54
CA THR A 54 -1.56 4.48 -4.32
C THR A 54 -1.98 5.44 -3.20
N LEU A 55 -2.13 6.74 -3.51
CA LEU A 55 -2.56 7.73 -2.53
C LEU A 55 -4.02 7.52 -2.07
N GLN A 56 -4.91 7.04 -2.95
CA GLN A 56 -6.27 6.66 -2.58
C GLN A 56 -6.27 5.47 -1.60
N VAL A 57 -5.47 4.43 -1.85
CA VAL A 57 -5.31 3.30 -0.92
C VAL A 57 -4.79 3.77 0.44
N ILE A 58 -3.80 4.67 0.45
CA ILE A 58 -3.27 5.26 1.69
C ILE A 58 -4.37 6.00 2.45
N ALA A 59 -5.17 6.81 1.76
CA ALA A 59 -6.29 7.52 2.37
C ALA A 59 -7.33 6.54 2.95
N GLU A 60 -7.65 5.45 2.26
CA GLU A 60 -8.54 4.39 2.77
C GLU A 60 -7.95 3.70 4.01
N MET A 61 -6.64 3.41 4.03
CA MET A 61 -5.99 2.83 5.21
C MET A 61 -6.04 3.79 6.42
N GLN A 62 -5.76 5.07 6.19
CA GLN A 62 -5.81 6.09 7.24
C GLN A 62 -7.24 6.29 7.78
N LYS A 63 -8.28 6.15 6.95
CA LYS A 63 -9.69 6.19 7.41
C LYS A 63 -10.03 5.05 8.38
N LEU A 64 -9.36 3.91 8.25
CA LEU A 64 -9.48 2.78 9.17
C LEU A 64 -8.64 2.96 10.45
N GLY A 65 -7.95 4.10 10.59
CA GLY A 65 -7.04 4.39 11.70
C GLY A 65 -5.66 3.75 11.56
N GLY A 66 -5.33 3.21 10.37
CA GLY A 66 -4.02 2.61 10.11
C GLY A 66 -2.93 3.63 9.78
N THR A 67 -1.69 3.21 9.96
CA THR A 67 -0.51 4.04 9.66
C THR A 67 0.08 3.66 8.32
N ALA A 68 0.36 4.65 7.47
CA ALA A 68 0.93 4.44 6.14
C ALA A 68 2.33 5.08 6.03
N ALA A 69 3.15 4.51 5.16
CA ALA A 69 4.42 5.09 4.74
C ALA A 69 4.51 5.15 3.21
N PHE A 70 5.14 6.20 2.69
CA PHE A 70 5.38 6.39 1.27
C PHE A 70 6.89 6.52 1.00
N ILE A 71 7.42 5.61 0.18
CA ILE A 71 8.82 5.65 -0.26
C ILE A 71 8.85 6.38 -1.61
N ASP A 72 9.17 7.67 -1.58
CA ASP A 72 9.22 8.55 -2.75
C ASP A 72 10.59 8.47 -3.42
N ALA A 73 10.82 7.41 -4.20
CA ALA A 73 12.04 7.26 -5.00
C ALA A 73 12.09 8.20 -6.23
N GLU A 74 10.95 8.75 -6.65
CA GLU A 74 10.85 9.65 -7.81
C GLU A 74 10.99 11.13 -7.44
N HIS A 75 11.00 11.45 -6.13
CA HIS A 75 11.09 12.81 -5.59
C HIS A 75 9.99 13.72 -6.16
N ALA A 76 8.81 13.14 -6.40
CA ALA A 76 7.72 13.75 -7.18
C ALA A 76 6.39 13.84 -6.42
N LEU A 77 6.38 13.50 -5.12
CA LEU A 77 5.15 13.53 -4.32
C LEU A 77 4.64 14.97 -4.12
N ASP A 78 3.46 15.27 -4.66
CA ASP A 78 2.73 16.51 -4.36
C ASP A 78 1.85 16.34 -3.10
N ILE A 79 2.29 16.95 -2.00
CA ILE A 79 1.62 16.93 -0.70
C ILE A 79 0.22 17.59 -0.78
N GLN A 80 0.06 18.65 -1.56
CA GLN A 80 -1.24 19.32 -1.69
C GLN A 80 -2.23 18.44 -2.45
N TYR A 81 -1.76 17.74 -3.50
CA TYR A 81 -2.57 16.78 -4.22
C TYR A 81 -2.96 15.58 -3.35
N ALA A 82 -2.01 15.01 -2.61
CA ALA A 82 -2.27 13.93 -1.65
C ALA A 82 -3.36 14.31 -0.63
N GLY A 83 -3.27 15.52 -0.05
CA GLY A 83 -4.29 16.03 0.87
C GLY A 83 -5.68 16.15 0.23
N LYS A 84 -5.76 16.60 -1.03
CA LYS A 84 -7.03 16.66 -1.78
C LYS A 84 -7.63 15.28 -2.06
N LEU A 85 -6.79 14.25 -2.16
CA LEU A 85 -7.21 12.86 -2.30
C LEU A 85 -7.69 12.23 -0.98
N GLY A 86 -7.58 12.94 0.15
CA GLY A 86 -8.03 12.48 1.46
C GLY A 86 -6.93 11.85 2.32
N VAL A 87 -5.67 11.94 1.89
CA VAL A 87 -4.53 11.53 2.72
C VAL A 87 -4.39 12.49 3.89
N ASN A 88 -4.31 11.97 5.10
CA ASN A 88 -3.84 12.73 6.26
C ASN A 88 -2.32 12.90 6.16
N VAL A 89 -1.92 14.01 5.54
CA VAL A 89 -0.51 14.33 5.25
C VAL A 89 0.33 14.56 6.50
N ASN A 90 -0.28 14.91 7.63
CA ASN A 90 0.45 15.14 8.88
C ASN A 90 0.93 13.82 9.51
N ASP A 91 0.19 12.73 9.25
CA ASP A 91 0.46 11.41 9.82
C ASP A 91 1.03 10.42 8.79
N LEU A 92 1.29 10.87 7.56
CA LEU A 92 1.94 10.05 6.53
C LEU A 92 3.46 10.06 6.73
N LEU A 93 4.08 8.90 6.95
CA LEU A 93 5.53 8.80 6.95
C LEU A 93 6.05 8.85 5.51
N VAL A 94 7.06 9.67 5.25
CA VAL A 94 7.68 9.80 3.93
C VAL A 94 9.17 9.51 4.02
N SER A 95 9.68 8.72 3.08
CA SER A 95 11.10 8.48 2.88
C SER A 95 11.49 8.84 1.46
N GLN A 96 12.53 9.67 1.30
CA GLN A 96 13.12 10.03 0.01
C GLN A 96 14.52 9.41 -0.06
N PRO A 97 14.64 8.17 -0.56
CA PRO A 97 15.92 7.49 -0.65
C PRO A 97 16.75 8.01 -1.83
N ASP A 98 18.07 7.90 -1.70
CA ASP A 98 19.06 8.19 -2.74
C ASP A 98 19.29 6.98 -3.66
N THR A 99 19.05 5.75 -3.17
CA THR A 99 19.24 4.51 -3.95
C THR A 99 18.12 3.49 -3.74
N GLY A 100 18.00 2.53 -4.67
CA GLY A 100 17.02 1.44 -4.58
C GLY A 100 17.27 0.52 -3.38
N GLU A 101 18.53 0.27 -3.02
CA GLU A 101 18.88 -0.52 -1.83
C GLU A 101 18.46 0.19 -0.55
N GLN A 102 18.61 1.51 -0.48
CA GLN A 102 18.12 2.29 0.64
C GLN A 102 16.59 2.28 0.71
N ALA A 103 15.91 2.41 -0.44
CA ALA A 103 14.46 2.31 -0.52
C ALA A 103 13.94 0.97 0.05
N LEU A 104 14.54 -0.14 -0.37
CA LEU A 104 14.21 -1.48 0.11
C LEU A 104 14.57 -1.68 1.58
N GLY A 105 15.71 -1.14 2.03
CA GLY A 105 16.13 -1.19 3.44
C GLY A 105 15.15 -0.45 4.35
N ASN A 106 14.68 0.71 3.93
CA ASN A 106 13.67 1.48 4.67
C ASN A 106 12.34 0.73 4.70
N ALA A 107 11.91 0.14 3.58
CA ALA A 107 10.70 -0.67 3.53
C ALA A 107 10.77 -1.90 4.47
N ASP A 108 11.87 -2.65 4.46
CA ASP A 108 12.07 -3.81 5.37
C ASP A 108 12.07 -3.38 6.84
N ALA A 109 12.73 -2.28 7.18
CA ALA A 109 12.74 -1.75 8.55
C ALA A 109 11.33 -1.36 9.03
N LEU A 110 10.56 -0.67 8.18
CA LEU A 110 9.18 -0.27 8.48
C LEU A 110 8.28 -1.49 8.69
N VAL A 111 8.32 -2.48 7.78
CA VAL A 111 7.53 -3.71 7.90
C VAL A 111 7.89 -4.50 9.16
N ARG A 112 9.19 -4.65 9.46
CA ARG A 112 9.64 -5.37 10.67
C ARG A 112 9.26 -4.70 11.98
N SER A 113 9.17 -3.37 11.98
CA SER A 113 8.81 -2.61 13.17
C SER A 113 7.37 -2.85 13.62
N GLY A 114 6.50 -3.31 12.72
CA GLY A 114 5.06 -3.44 12.97
C GLY A 114 4.36 -2.09 13.18
N SER A 115 5.00 -0.98 12.81
CA SER A 115 4.46 0.38 12.96
C SER A 115 3.65 0.87 11.76
N ILE A 116 3.64 0.10 10.66
CA ILE A 116 2.92 0.39 9.42
C ILE A 116 1.92 -0.73 9.12
N ASP A 117 0.75 -0.36 8.59
CA ASP A 117 -0.44 -1.20 8.39
C ASP A 117 -0.70 -1.65 6.95
#